data_AF-A0A848RE00-F1
#
_entry.id   AF-A0A848RE00-F1
#
_cell.length_a   1.000
_cell.length_b   1.000
_cell.length_c   1.000
_cell.angle_alpha   90.00
_cell.angle_beta   90.00
_cell.angle_gamma   90.00
#
_symmetry.space_group_name_H-M   'P 1'
#
loop_
_entity.id
_entity.type
_entity.pdbx_description
1 polymer ?
#
loop_
_entity_poly.entity_id
_entity_poly.type
_entity_poly.pdbx_seq_one_letter_code
_entity_poly.pdbx_strand_id
1 'polypeptide(L)'
;MIPYTTDGFQDDRFFELYDISEDGFSIYENNEYYIFYNPLRYEPRINFTISHEIGHIELFHHFLLPQKVLMSSRYKHTVWEKQADTFAGNILMPAKEFKNLRDLNRKPYVEGYRYGVSNQALQVRWNTLDYDLRQFNKINPNEVIL
;
A
#
# COMPACT_ATOMS: atom_id res chain seq x y z
N MET A 1 12.89 -9.54 -12.64
CA MET A 1 11.65 -9.20 -13.37
C MET A 1 11.33 -10.40 -14.25
N ILE A 2 10.42 -11.29 -13.81
CA ILE A 2 9.99 -12.41 -14.64
C ILE A 2 8.96 -11.82 -15.62
N PRO A 3 9.19 -11.87 -16.94
CA PRO A 3 8.24 -11.32 -17.88
C PRO A 3 6.97 -12.17 -17.85
N TYR A 4 5.83 -11.52 -17.64
CA TYR A 4 4.54 -12.12 -17.95
C TYR A 4 4.50 -12.35 -19.46
N THR A 5 4.64 -13.60 -19.87
CA THR A 5 4.39 -14.01 -21.24
C THR A 5 2.88 -13.94 -21.48
N THR A 6 2.50 -13.54 -22.70
CA THR A 6 1.13 -13.21 -23.13
C THR A 6 0.16 -14.41 -23.17
N ASP A 7 0.58 -15.54 -22.61
CA ASP A 7 -0.10 -16.83 -22.45
C ASP A 7 -0.53 -17.09 -20.99
N GLY A 8 -0.33 -16.12 -20.08
CA GLY A 8 -0.48 -16.19 -18.62
C GLY A 8 -1.86 -16.50 -18.01
N PHE A 9 -2.74 -17.22 -18.70
CA PHE A 9 -4.07 -17.62 -18.21
C PHE A 9 -4.25 -19.13 -18.02
N GLN A 10 -3.22 -19.95 -18.27
CA GLN A 10 -3.24 -21.40 -18.03
C GLN A 10 -2.07 -21.88 -17.15
N ASP A 11 -1.66 -21.05 -16.19
CA ASP A 11 -0.60 -21.42 -15.27
C ASP A 11 -1.22 -21.78 -13.91
N ASP A 12 -1.14 -23.04 -13.52
CA ASP A 12 -1.62 -23.52 -12.21
C ASP A 12 -1.03 -22.68 -11.06
N ARG A 13 0.17 -22.12 -11.25
CA ARG A 13 0.82 -21.21 -10.30
C ARG A 13 0.04 -19.91 -10.09
N PHE A 14 -0.67 -19.40 -11.09
CA PHE A 14 -1.51 -18.22 -10.91
C PHE A 14 -2.65 -18.51 -9.92
N PHE A 15 -3.30 -19.67 -10.02
CA PHE A 15 -4.37 -20.06 -9.11
C PHE A 15 -3.84 -20.31 -7.70
N GLU A 16 -2.69 -20.96 -7.54
CA GLU A 16 -2.04 -21.13 -6.23
C GLU A 16 -1.72 -19.77 -5.57
N LEU A 17 -1.18 -18.81 -6.33
CA LEU A 17 -0.90 -17.46 -5.83
C LEU A 17 -2.18 -16.67 -5.53
N TYR A 18 -3.23 -16.84 -6.36
CA TYR A 18 -4.52 -16.19 -6.17
C TYR A 18 -5.24 -16.70 -4.91
N ASP A 19 -5.11 -17.99 -4.60
CA ASP A 19 -5.64 -18.59 -3.36
C ASP A 19 -4.96 -18.04 -2.10
N ILE A 20 -3.71 -17.57 -2.21
CA ILE A 20 -3.01 -16.87 -1.13
C ILE A 20 -3.61 -15.47 -0.94
N SER A 21 -3.69 -14.68 -2.01
CA SER A 21 -4.26 -13.33 -1.98
C SER A 21 -4.78 -12.93 -3.35
N GLU A 22 -6.03 -12.47 -3.40
CA GLU A 22 -6.64 -12.00 -4.65
C GLU A 22 -6.02 -10.71 -5.19
N ASP A 23 -5.33 -9.94 -4.33
CA ASP A 23 -4.77 -8.63 -4.69
C ASP A 23 -3.24 -8.65 -4.79
N GLY A 24 -2.57 -9.23 -3.80
CA GLY A 24 -1.11 -9.28 -3.71
C GLY A 24 -0.63 -9.62 -2.31
N PHE A 25 0.66 -9.93 -2.22
CA PHE A 25 1.36 -10.23 -0.98
C PHE A 25 2.88 -10.11 -1.21
N SER A 26 3.64 -9.99 -0.14
CA SER A 26 5.10 -10.02 -0.15
C SER A 26 5.65 -11.22 0.60
N ILE A 27 6.85 -11.66 0.22
CA ILE A 27 7.63 -12.66 0.96
C ILE A 27 9.08 -12.18 1.10
N TYR A 28 9.77 -12.75 2.08
CA TYR A 28 11.20 -12.57 2.29
C TYR A 28 11.87 -13.96 2.25
N GLU A 29 12.69 -14.20 1.24
CA GLU A 29 13.37 -15.47 1.01
C GLU A 29 14.76 -15.22 0.43
N ASN A 30 15.74 -16.04 0.81
CA ASN A 30 17.13 -15.92 0.32
C ASN A 30 17.74 -14.52 0.45
N ASN A 31 17.39 -13.81 1.52
CA ASN A 31 17.83 -12.45 1.79
C ASN A 31 17.34 -11.40 0.76
N GLU A 32 16.27 -11.71 0.03
CA GLU A 32 15.61 -10.83 -0.93
C GLU A 32 14.10 -10.71 -0.62
N TYR A 33 13.53 -9.56 -0.99
CA TYR A 33 12.09 -9.34 -0.93
C TYR A 33 11.46 -9.54 -2.30
N TYR A 34 10.33 -10.23 -2.34
CA TYR A 34 9.52 -10.41 -3.53
C TYR A 34 8.11 -9.89 -3.28
N ILE A 35 7.60 -9.09 -4.20
CA ILE A 35 6.23 -8.58 -4.18
C ILE A 35 5.47 -9.24 -5.33
N PHE A 36 4.40 -9.93 -4.98
CA PHE A 36 3.42 -10.49 -5.90
C PHE A 36 2.18 -9.61 -5.89
N TYR A 37 1.63 -9.31 -7.07
CA TYR A 37 0.39 -8.58 -7.22
C TYR A 37 -0.42 -9.16 -8.37
N ASN A 38 -1.73 -8.98 -8.31
CA ASN A 38 -2.64 -9.43 -9.35
C ASN A 38 -2.70 -8.39 -10.49
N PRO A 39 -2.14 -8.68 -11.68
CA PRO A 39 -2.15 -7.73 -12.80
C PRO A 39 -3.53 -7.55 -13.44
N LEU A 40 -4.53 -8.37 -13.07
CA LEU A 40 -5.91 -8.23 -13.55
C LEU A 40 -6.72 -7.19 -12.78
N ARG A 41 -6.18 -6.66 -11.67
CA ARG A 41 -6.82 -5.55 -10.95
C ARG A 41 -6.65 -4.24 -11.73
N TYR A 42 -7.57 -3.32 -11.53
CA TYR A 42 -7.45 -1.99 -12.15
C TYR A 42 -6.26 -1.22 -11.54
N GLU A 43 -5.59 -0.41 -12.36
CA GLU A 43 -4.33 0.29 -12.04
C GLU A 43 -4.29 0.94 -10.64
N PRO A 44 -5.29 1.75 -10.23
CA PRO A 44 -5.29 2.30 -8.87
C PRO A 44 -5.28 1.28 -7.72
N ARG A 45 -5.87 0.09 -7.93
CA ARG A 45 -5.79 -1.00 -6.94
C ARG A 45 -4.40 -1.61 -6.92
N ILE A 46 -3.79 -1.82 -8.09
CA ILE A 46 -2.42 -2.32 -8.21
C ILE A 46 -1.44 -1.38 -7.48
N ASN A 47 -1.52 -0.07 -7.74
CA ASN A 47 -0.67 0.94 -7.09
C ASN A 47 -0.79 0.90 -5.57
N PHE A 48 -2.01 0.79 -5.05
CA PHE A 48 -2.24 0.68 -3.62
C PHE A 48 -1.67 -0.63 -3.05
N THR A 49 -1.93 -1.77 -3.70
CA THR A 49 -1.40 -3.06 -3.26
C THR A 49 0.12 -3.06 -3.20
N ILE A 50 0.80 -2.62 -4.27
CA ILE A 50 2.27 -2.56 -4.28
C ILE A 50 2.79 -1.64 -3.16
N SER A 51 2.18 -0.47 -2.98
CA SER A 51 2.58 0.47 -1.92
C SER A 51 2.33 -0.10 -0.51
N HIS A 52 1.27 -0.90 -0.34
CA HIS A 52 0.95 -1.60 0.90
C HIS A 52 1.99 -2.68 1.22
N GLU A 53 2.37 -3.50 0.24
CA GLU A 53 3.42 -4.52 0.41
C GLU A 53 4.79 -3.89 0.72
N ILE A 54 5.12 -2.77 0.08
CA ILE A 54 6.31 -1.98 0.45
C ILE A 54 6.22 -1.52 1.91
N GLY A 55 5.04 -1.11 2.37
CA GLY A 55 4.83 -0.76 3.77
C GLY A 55 5.14 -1.91 4.73
N HIS A 56 4.80 -3.15 4.40
CA HIS A 56 5.19 -4.31 5.21
C HIS A 56 6.70 -4.53 5.26
N ILE A 57 7.40 -4.24 4.16
CA ILE A 57 8.86 -4.38 4.07
C ILE A 57 9.55 -3.28 4.89
N GLU A 58 9.23 -2.01 4.63
CA GLU A 58 9.87 -0.84 5.25
C GLU A 58 9.58 -0.73 6.76
N LEU A 59 8.43 -1.25 7.21
CA LEU A 59 8.08 -1.30 8.63
C LEU A 59 8.52 -2.60 9.30
N PHE A 60 9.37 -3.40 8.63
CA PHE A 60 9.97 -4.63 9.15
C PHE A 60 8.95 -5.70 9.60
N HIS A 61 7.73 -5.68 9.06
CA HIS A 61 6.68 -6.62 9.48
C HIS A 61 7.06 -8.09 9.20
N HIS A 62 7.87 -8.36 8.18
CA HIS A 62 8.44 -9.68 7.87
C HIS A 62 9.32 -10.28 8.97
N PHE A 63 9.91 -9.45 9.83
CA PHE A 63 10.75 -9.91 10.95
C PHE A 63 10.01 -9.89 12.29
N LEU A 64 9.01 -9.02 12.41
CA LEU A 64 8.23 -8.84 13.64
C LEU A 64 7.07 -9.84 13.75
N LEU A 65 6.65 -10.45 12.64
CA LEU A 65 5.51 -11.35 12.57
C LEU A 65 5.88 -12.76 12.09
N PRO A 66 5.17 -13.80 12.53
CA PRO A 66 5.21 -15.10 11.87
C PRO A 66 4.72 -14.96 10.42
N GLN A 67 5.45 -15.50 9.44
CA GLN A 67 5.16 -15.39 7.99
C GLN A 67 3.68 -15.64 7.61
N LYS A 68 3.02 -16.60 8.26
CA LYS A 68 1.60 -16.94 8.02
C LYS A 68 0.62 -15.81 8.34
N VAL A 69 1.00 -14.84 9.19
CA VAL A 69 0.14 -13.70 9.57
C VAL A 69 0.05 -12.69 8.43
N LEU A 70 1.15 -12.49 7.69
CA LEU A 70 1.22 -11.56 6.56
C LEU A 70 0.45 -12.05 5.33
N MET A 71 0.35 -13.36 5.15
CA MET A 71 -0.30 -13.97 3.98
C MET A 71 -1.80 -14.27 4.20
N SER A 72 -2.34 -14.01 5.39
CA SER A 72 -3.68 -14.46 5.78
C SER A 72 -4.70 -13.32 5.71
N SER A 73 -5.54 -13.34 4.67
CA SER A 73 -6.69 -12.44 4.47
C SER A 73 -7.68 -12.36 5.66
N ARG A 74 -7.64 -13.32 6.60
CA ARG A 74 -8.47 -13.35 7.81
C ARG A 74 -8.08 -12.31 8.87
N TYR A 75 -6.93 -11.64 8.74
CA TYR A 75 -6.40 -10.71 9.74
C TYR A 75 -6.31 -9.25 9.25
N LYS A 76 -7.11 -8.85 8.25
CA LYS A 76 -7.23 -7.47 7.69
C LYS A 76 -7.44 -6.32 8.70
N HIS A 77 -7.59 -6.61 9.99
CA HIS A 77 -7.81 -5.61 11.04
C HIS A 77 -6.68 -5.52 12.07
N THR A 78 -5.54 -6.18 11.84
CA THR A 78 -4.38 -6.04 12.72
C THR A 78 -3.78 -4.65 12.66
N VAL A 79 -2.99 -4.29 13.68
CA VAL A 79 -2.26 -3.02 13.70
C VAL A 79 -1.28 -2.91 12.53
N TRP A 80 -0.71 -4.03 12.09
CA TRP A 80 0.29 -4.13 11.02
C TRP A 80 -0.31 -3.81 9.65
N GLU A 81 -1.48 -4.37 9.34
CA GLU A 81 -2.23 -4.03 8.11
C GLU A 81 -2.59 -2.54 8.08
N LYS A 82 -3.03 -1.99 9.22
CA LYS A 82 -3.34 -0.56 9.33
C LYS A 82 -2.11 0.32 9.18
N GLN A 83 -0.96 -0.14 9.67
CA GLN A 83 0.32 0.54 9.50
C GLN A 83 0.75 0.53 8.03
N ALA A 84 0.65 -0.61 7.34
CA ALA A 84 0.92 -0.73 5.91
C ALA A 84 -0.05 0.12 5.05
N ASP A 85 -1.34 0.13 5.38
CA ASP A 85 -2.32 1.03 4.75
C ASP A 85 -1.97 2.51 4.95
N THR A 86 -1.55 2.87 6.17
CA THR A 86 -1.14 4.24 6.49
C THR A 86 0.12 4.64 5.73
N PHE A 87 1.08 3.71 5.60
CA PHE A 87 2.28 3.89 4.80
C PHE A 87 1.92 4.10 3.33
N ALA A 88 1.15 3.20 2.73
CA ALA A 88 0.71 3.27 1.33
C ALA A 88 -0.01 4.59 1.03
N GLY A 89 -0.93 5.00 1.90
CA GLY A 89 -1.64 6.27 1.77
C GLY A 89 -0.73 7.50 1.82
N ASN A 90 0.33 7.47 2.64
CA ASN A 90 1.28 8.56 2.76
C ASN A 90 2.30 8.61 1.62
N ILE A 91 2.69 7.46 1.05
CA ILE A 91 3.54 7.40 -0.14
C ILE A 91 2.78 7.89 -1.37
N LEU A 92 1.55 7.39 -1.59
CA LEU A 92 0.76 7.73 -2.76
C LEU A 92 0.19 9.14 -2.71
N MET A 93 -0.17 9.63 -1.51
CA MET A 93 -0.76 10.95 -1.33
C MET A 93 -0.10 11.69 -0.16
N PRO A 94 1.14 12.22 -0.30
CA PRO A 94 1.87 12.86 0.81
C PRO A 94 1.08 13.98 1.50
N ALA A 95 1.10 14.03 2.84
CA ALA A 95 0.17 14.86 3.62
C ALA A 95 0.26 16.35 3.29
N LYS A 96 1.49 16.88 3.18
CA LYS A 96 1.71 18.30 2.85
C LYS A 96 1.24 18.64 1.44
N GLU A 97 1.51 17.76 0.47
CA GLU A 97 1.07 17.96 -0.91
C GLU A 97 -0.46 17.88 -1.02
N PHE A 98 -1.06 16.85 -0.44
CA PHE A 98 -2.51 16.66 -0.45
C PHE A 98 -3.24 17.82 0.25
N LYS A 99 -2.66 18.36 1.34
CA LYS A 99 -3.16 19.57 2.01
C LYS A 99 -3.18 20.77 1.06
N ASN A 100 -2.11 21.00 0.31
CA ASN A 100 -2.06 22.11 -0.65
C ASN A 100 -3.18 22.01 -1.70
N LEU A 101 -3.50 20.81 -2.18
CA LEU A 101 -4.64 20.62 -3.09
C LEU A 101 -5.99 20.86 -2.42
N ARG A 102 -6.16 20.36 -1.20
CA ARG A 102 -7.38 20.58 -0.40
C ARG A 102 -7.64 22.06 -0.17
N ASP A 103 -6.61 22.82 0.20
CA ASP A 103 -6.72 24.25 0.51
C ASP A 103 -7.07 25.09 -0.73
N LEU A 104 -6.74 24.61 -1.95
CA LEU A 104 -7.15 25.21 -3.21
C LEU A 104 -8.63 24.96 -3.56
N ASN A 105 -9.41 24.34 -2.65
CA ASN A 105 -10.82 23.99 -2.83
C ASN A 105 -11.10 23.14 -4.08
N ARG A 106 -10.08 22.42 -4.57
CA ARG A 106 -10.27 21.43 -5.63
C ARG A 106 -11.01 20.25 -5.03
N LYS A 107 -12.19 19.94 -5.56
CA LYS A 107 -12.98 18.80 -5.09
C LYS A 107 -12.14 17.52 -5.28
N PRO A 108 -11.86 16.75 -4.22
CA PRO A 108 -10.93 15.61 -4.26
C PRO A 108 -11.34 14.53 -5.28
N TYR A 109 -12.63 14.42 -5.58
CA TYR A 109 -13.20 13.42 -6.50
C TYR A 109 -12.70 13.49 -7.96
N VAL A 110 -11.97 14.55 -8.35
CA VAL A 110 -11.40 14.69 -9.71
C VAL A 110 -9.91 14.35 -9.75
N GLU A 111 -9.21 14.32 -8.61
CA GLU A 111 -7.73 14.25 -8.60
C GLU A 111 -7.19 12.82 -8.42
N GLY A 112 -8.04 11.79 -8.44
CA GLY A 112 -7.59 10.40 -8.21
C GLY A 112 -6.57 9.93 -9.25
N TYR A 113 -6.71 10.39 -10.50
CA TYR A 113 -5.76 10.13 -11.57
C TYR A 113 -4.37 10.71 -11.28
N ARG A 114 -4.28 11.85 -10.57
CA ARG A 114 -3.01 12.52 -10.26
C ARG A 114 -2.13 11.67 -9.35
N TYR A 115 -2.77 10.94 -8.44
CA TYR A 115 -2.10 10.09 -7.46
C TYR A 115 -2.11 8.62 -7.84
N GLY A 116 -2.77 8.26 -8.95
CA GLY A 116 -2.95 6.86 -9.35
C GLY A 116 -3.72 6.04 -8.32
N VAL A 117 -4.73 6.63 -7.66
CA VAL A 117 -5.52 6.01 -6.58
C VAL A 117 -7.02 6.03 -6.88
N SER A 118 -7.79 5.17 -6.21
CA SER A 118 -9.24 5.15 -6.33
C SER A 118 -9.90 6.34 -5.61
N ASN A 119 -11.13 6.68 -6.00
CA ASN A 119 -11.93 7.69 -5.29
C ASN A 119 -12.17 7.32 -3.82
N GLN A 120 -12.23 6.02 -3.50
CA GLN A 120 -12.34 5.56 -2.13
C GLN A 120 -11.06 5.89 -1.33
N ALA A 121 -9.88 5.63 -1.89
CA ALA A 121 -8.61 5.97 -1.25
C ALA A 121 -8.46 7.48 -1.05
N LEU A 122 -8.90 8.30 -2.01
CA LEU A 122 -8.98 9.76 -1.86
C LEU A 122 -9.89 10.18 -0.69
N GLN A 123 -11.06 9.55 -0.56
CA GLN A 123 -12.00 9.85 0.52
C GLN A 123 -11.42 9.49 1.89
N VAL A 124 -10.74 8.35 1.99
CA VAL A 124 -10.00 7.96 3.20
C VAL A 124 -8.94 9.01 3.51
N ARG A 125 -8.13 9.39 2.50
CA ARG A 125 -7.09 10.41 2.66
C ARG A 125 -7.64 11.76 3.14
N TRP A 126 -8.74 12.21 2.56
CA TRP A 126 -9.42 13.43 2.96
C TRP A 126 -9.80 13.40 4.45
N ASN A 127 -10.34 12.27 4.90
CA ASN A 127 -10.80 12.10 6.27
C ASN A 127 -9.65 11.94 7.28
N THR A 128 -8.51 11.40 6.86
CA THR A 128 -7.34 11.18 7.75
C THR A 128 -6.32 12.31 7.73
N LEU A 129 -6.35 13.22 6.74
CA LEU A 129 -5.33 14.24 6.53
C LEU A 129 -5.04 15.08 7.79
N ASP A 130 -6.06 15.55 8.49
CA ASP A 130 -5.84 16.40 9.67
C ASP A 130 -5.19 15.64 10.83
N TYR A 131 -5.46 14.34 10.95
CA TYR A 131 -4.77 13.51 11.93
C TYR A 131 -3.29 13.37 11.57
N ASP A 132 -2.98 13.07 10.31
CA ASP A 132 -1.59 12.90 9.84
C ASP A 132 -0.78 14.19 9.97
N LEU A 133 -1.36 15.34 9.62
CA LEU A 133 -0.70 16.64 9.81
C LEU A 133 -0.41 16.92 11.29
N ARG A 134 -1.31 16.55 12.20
CA ARG A 134 -1.06 16.67 13.64
C ARG A 134 0.06 15.74 14.11
N GLN A 135 0.16 14.51 13.60
CA GLN A 135 1.26 13.62 13.96
C GLN A 135 2.59 14.12 13.39
N PHE A 136 2.59 14.61 12.14
CA PHE A 136 3.77 15.19 11.51
C PHE A 136 4.35 16.34 12.34
N ASN A 137 3.50 17.24 12.83
CA ASN A 137 3.94 18.38 13.64
C ASN A 137 4.45 18.00 15.04
N LYS A 138 4.21 16.77 15.51
CA LYS A 138 4.78 16.26 16.77
C LYS A 138 6.16 15.66 16.58
N ILE A 139 6.53 15.29 15.35
CA ILE A 139 7.86 14.75 15.06
C ILE A 139 8.84 15.92 15.14
N ASN A 140 9.75 15.86 16.12
CA ASN A 140 10.86 16.81 16.22
C ASN A 140 11.82 16.55 15.04
N PRO A 141 12.05 17.52 14.14
CA PRO A 141 12.94 17.32 12.99
C PRO A 141 14.37 16.92 13.39
N ASN A 142 14.76 17.21 14.62
CA ASN A 142 16.09 16.90 15.16
C ASN A 142 16.21 15.47 15.75
N GLU A 143 15.14 14.68 15.76
CA GLU A 143 15.14 13.30 16.29
C GLU A 143 15.02 12.22 15.20
N VAL A 144 14.84 12.61 13.93
CA VAL A 144 14.81 11.68 12.80
C VAL A 144 16.24 11.42 12.34
N ILE A 145 16.87 10.41 12.93
CA ILE A 145 18.13 9.85 12.44
C ILE A 145 17.77 8.91 11.28
N LEU A 146 18.12 9.32 10.06
CA LEU A 146 18.20 8.42 8.90
C LEU A 146 19.55 7.68 8.93
#